data_AF-A0A3G8ZFH6-F1
#
_entry.id   AF-A0A3G8ZFH6-F1
#
_cell.length_a   1.000
_cell.length_b   1.000
_cell.length_c   1.000
_cell.angle_alpha   90.00
_cell.angle_beta   90.00
_cell.angle_gamma   90.00
#
_symmetry.space_group_name_H-M   'P 1'
#
loop_
_entity.id
_entity.type
_entity.pdbx_description
1 polymer ?
#
loop_
_entity_poly.entity_id
_entity_poly.type
_entity_poly.pdbx_seq_one_letter_code
_entity_poly.pdbx_strand_id
1 'polypeptide(L)' 'MKKIFLLLMITVSLLSFAQGTRIMYEYKSASHLEKKDSLETELMYLDIKKEGSNFYSRQKFVSNNNKIEPALYP' A
#
# COMPACT_ATOMS: atom_id res chain seq x y z
N MET A 1 12.47 37.83 -9.51
CA MET A 1 12.67 36.55 -10.23
C MET A 1 13.48 35.51 -9.43
N LYS A 2 14.73 35.79 -9.01
CA LYS A 2 15.57 34.81 -8.25
C LYS A 2 14.91 34.18 -7.01
N LYS A 3 14.18 34.97 -6.20
CA LYS A 3 13.51 34.49 -4.97
C LYS A 3 12.35 33.52 -5.25
N ILE A 4 11.59 33.77 -6.31
CA ILE A 4 10.52 32.87 -6.79
C ILE A 4 11.11 31.55 -7.27
N PHE A 5 12.23 31.61 -8.00
CA PHE A 5 12.90 30.42 -8.50
C PHE A 5 13.48 29.57 -7.37
N LEU A 6 14.08 30.22 -6.36
CA LEU A 6 14.54 29.54 -5.14
C LEU A 6 13.39 28.83 -4.41
N LEU A 7 12.26 29.52 -4.26
CA LEU A 7 11.06 28.94 -3.64
C LEU A 7 10.56 27.73 -4.42
N LEU A 8 10.50 27.84 -5.75
CA LEU A 8 10.11 26.73 -6.63
C LEU A 8 11.05 25.53 -6.45
N MET A 9 12.36 25.75 -6.46
CA MET A 9 13.35 24.67 -6.27
C MET A 9 13.21 23.98 -4.92
N ILE A 10 12.93 24.73 -3.84
CA ILE A 10 12.66 24.17 -2.52
C ILE A 10 11.37 23.34 -2.53
N THR A 11 10.32 23.81 -3.19
CA THR A 11 9.06 23.04 -3.26
C THR A 11 9.21 21.74 -4.05
N VAL A 12 9.93 21.76 -5.17
CA VAL A 12 10.16 20.57 -6.01
C VAL A 12 11.05 19.54 -5.30
N SER A 13 12.06 19.99 -4.56
CA SER A 13 12.91 19.07 -3.79
C SER A 13 12.13 18.38 -2.67
N LEU A 14 11.25 19.10 -1.97
CA LEU A 14 10.38 18.53 -0.93
C LEU A 14 9.41 17.47 -1.49
N LEU A 15 8.85 17.67 -2.68
CA LEU A 15 7.94 16.71 -3.32
C LEU A 15 8.64 15.40 -3.70
N SER A 16 9.95 15.42 -3.95
CA SER A 16 10.72 14.24 -4.34
C SER A 16 10.89 13.24 -3.18
N PHE A 17 10.79 13.69 -1.92
CA PHE A 17 10.90 12.82 -0.74
C PHE A 17 9.61 12.06 -0.41
N ALA A 18 8.46 12.42 -1.03
CA ALA A 18 7.16 11.80 -0.77
C ALA A 18 6.80 10.66 -1.75
N GLN A 19 7.76 10.14 -2.51
CA GLN A 19 7.54 9.11 -3.53
C GLN A 19 7.38 7.72 -2.91
N GLY A 20 6.18 7.40 -2.45
CA GLY A 20 5.75 6.03 -2.15
C GLY A 20 4.70 5.57 -3.15
N THR A 21 4.79 4.32 -3.62
CA THR A 21 3.80 3.74 -4.53
C THR A 21 2.89 2.81 -3.76
N ARG A 22 1.57 3.01 -3.82
CA ARG A 22 0.57 2.05 -3.32
C ARG A 22 -0.12 1.36 -4.48
N ILE A 23 -0.02 0.04 -4.52
CA ILE A 23 -0.76 -0.81 -5.46
C ILE A 23 -1.89 -1.49 -4.68
N MET A 24 -3.10 -1.44 -5.23
CA MET A 24 -4.28 -2.10 -4.67
C MET A 24 -4.69 -3.24 -5.58
N TYR A 25 -4.89 -4.43 -5.00
CA TYR A 25 -5.38 -5.56 -5.76
C TYR A 25 -6.30 -6.45 -4.94
N GLU A 26 -7.11 -7.22 -5.66
CA GLU A 26 -8.03 -8.19 -5.11
C GLU A 26 -7.36 -9.56 -5.06
N TYR A 27 -7.20 -10.10 -3.86
CA TYR A 27 -6.67 -11.43 -3.60
C TYR A 27 -7.84 -12.40 -3.41
N LYS A 28 -7.81 -13.53 -4.11
CA LYS A 28 -8.83 -14.59 -3.99
C LYS A 28 -8.18 -15.86 -3.49
N SER A 29 -8.65 -16.38 -2.36
CA SER A 29 -8.22 -17.65 -1.79
C SER A 29 -9.38 -18.64 -1.71
N ALA A 30 -9.07 -19.90 -1.97
CA ALA A 30 -9.96 -21.02 -1.66
C ALA A 30 -9.36 -21.77 -0.47
N SER A 31 -10.15 -22.04 0.57
CA SER A 31 -9.72 -22.86 1.70
C SER A 31 -9.46 -24.32 1.31
N HIS A 32 -10.13 -24.80 0.25
CA HIS A 32 -9.95 -26.14 -0.31
C HIS A 32 -10.04 -26.10 -1.84
N LEU A 33 -9.20 -26.88 -2.51
CA LEU A 33 -9.16 -26.98 -3.98
C LEU A 33 -10.51 -27.42 -4.60
N GLU A 34 -11.30 -28.18 -3.85
CA GLU A 34 -12.61 -28.71 -4.27
C GLU A 34 -13.77 -27.72 -4.07
N LYS A 35 -13.59 -26.68 -3.25
CA LYS A 35 -14.62 -25.67 -2.95
C LYS A 35 -14.40 -24.40 -3.78
N LYS A 36 -14.45 -24.56 -5.11
CA LYS A 36 -14.33 -23.42 -6.06
C LYS A 36 -15.45 -22.39 -5.90
N ASP A 37 -16.58 -22.78 -5.33
CA ASP A 37 -17.74 -21.90 -5.15
C ASP A 37 -17.65 -21.00 -3.90
N SER A 38 -16.67 -21.22 -3.01
CA SER A 38 -16.46 -20.39 -1.81
C SER A 38 -15.10 -19.68 -1.84
N LEU A 39 -14.87 -18.85 -2.86
CA LEU A 39 -13.68 -18.00 -2.93
C LEU A 39 -13.81 -16.85 -1.94
N GLU A 40 -12.96 -16.85 -0.93
CA GLU A 40 -12.77 -15.69 -0.08
C GLU A 40 -11.99 -14.63 -0.86
N THR A 41 -12.53 -13.41 -0.86
CA THR A 41 -11.96 -12.29 -1.61
C THR A 41 -11.54 -11.20 -0.62
N GLU A 42 -10.28 -10.81 -0.67
CA GLU A 42 -9.69 -9.80 0.20
C GLU A 42 -8.98 -8.71 -0.61
N LEU A 43 -9.20 -7.45 -0.25
CA LEU A 43 -8.47 -6.33 -0.85
C LEU A 43 -7.15 -6.14 -0.12
N MET A 44 -6.06 -6.15 -0.87
CA MET A 44 -4.71 -6.03 -0.35
C MET A 44 -4.04 -4.73 -0.82
N TYR A 45 -3.18 -4.19 0.05
CA TYR A 45 -2.28 -3.07 -0.25
C TYR A 45 -0.85 -3.56 -0.35
N LEU A 46 -0.17 -3.15 -1.41
CA LEU A 46 1.28 -3.23 -1.54
C LEU A 46 1.84 -1.80 -1.54
N ASP A 47 2.43 -1.42 -0.41
CA ASP A 47 3.07 -0.12 -0.22
C ASP A 47 4.57 -0.26 -0.46
N ILE A 48 5.07 0.36 -1.52
CA ILE A 48 6.48 0.37 -1.90
C ILE A 48 7.06 1.71 -1.50
N LYS A 49 8.08 1.67 -0.64
CA LYS A 49 8.87 2.82 -0.21
C LYS A 49 10.36 2.52 -0.44
N LYS A 50 11.21 3.51 -0.23
CA LYS A 50 12.67 3.36 -0.39
C LYS A 50 13.24 2.30 0.55
N GLU A 51 12.68 2.15 1.74
CA GLU A 51 13.15 1.23 2.78
C GLU A 51 12.69 -0.22 2.54
N GLY A 52 11.74 -0.42 1.63
CA GLY A 52 11.17 -1.73 1.31
C GLY A 52 9.69 -1.66 0.98
N SER A 53 9.07 -2.83 0.87
CA SER A 53 7.65 -2.98 0.56
C SER A 53 6.88 -3.63 1.70
N ASN A 54 5.68 -3.12 1.98
CA ASN A 54 4.76 -3.69 2.97
C ASN A 54 3.54 -4.26 2.27
N PHE A 55 3.19 -5.48 2.62
CA PHE A 55 2.04 -6.19 2.06
C PHE A 55 1.06 -6.58 3.16
N TYR A 56 -0.18 -6.08 3.06
CA TYR A 56 -1.16 -6.20 4.13
C TYR A 56 -2.61 -6.03 3.65
N SER A 57 -3.55 -6.51 4.47
CA SER A 57 -4.99 -6.41 4.22
C SER A 57 -5.51 -5.01 4.43
N ARG A 58 -6.26 -4.51 3.46
CA ARG A 58 -6.99 -3.24 3.55
C ARG A 58 -8.03 -3.28 4.66
N GLN A 59 -8.76 -4.39 4.78
CA GLN A 59 -9.83 -4.51 5.77
C GLN A 59 -9.26 -4.50 7.18
N LYS A 60 -8.19 -5.27 7.44
CA LYS A 60 -7.50 -5.27 8.74
C LYS A 60 -6.89 -3.91 9.06
N PHE A 61 -6.27 -3.25 8.07
CA PHE A 61 -5.69 -1.92 8.25
C PHE A 61 -6.71 -0.87 8.68
N VAL A 62 -7.87 -0.82 8.02
CA VAL A 62 -8.95 0.14 8.35
C VAL A 62 -9.57 -0.19 9.70
N SER A 63 -9.77 -1.48 10.01
CA SER A 63 -10.32 -1.94 11.29
C SER A 63 -9.37 -1.66 12.48
N ASN A 64 -8.06 -1.80 12.26
CA ASN A 64 -7.03 -1.64 13.29
C ASN A 64 -6.45 -0.22 13.35
N ASN A 65 -7.29 0.82 13.24
CA ASN A 65 -6.89 2.23 13.35
C ASN A 65 -5.67 2.61 12.48
N ASN A 66 -5.61 2.13 11.23
CA ASN A 66 -4.50 2.36 10.30
C ASN A 66 -3.14 1.78 10.77
N LYS A 67 -3.14 0.77 11.64
CA LYS A 67 -1.93 0.00 11.95
C LYS A 67 -1.71 -1.05 10.88
N ILE A 68 -0.47 -1.13 10.40
CA ILE A 68 -0.03 -2.16 9.46
C ILE A 68 0.20 -3.44 10.26
N GLU A 69 -0.60 -4.44 9.98
CA GLU A 69 -0.37 -5.81 10.41
C GLU A 69 0.07 -6.60 9.16
N PRO A 70 1.28 -7.18 9.15
CA PRO A 70 1.75 -7.92 7.99
C PRO A 70 0.76 -9.03 7.69
N ALA A 71 0.45 -9.22 6.42
CA ALA A 71 -0.36 -10.37 6.02
C ALA A 71 0.43 -11.65 6.32
N LEU A 72 0.08 -12.31 7.43
CA LEU A 72 0.46 -13.69 7.70
C LEU A 72 -0.30 -14.56 6.70
N TYR A 73 0.38 -14.93 5.63
CA TYR A 73 -0.12 -16.01 4.80
C TYR A 73 0.25 -17.36 5.42
N PRO A 74 -0.63 -18.37 5.32
CA PRO A 74 -0.23 -19.77 5.41
C PRO A 74 0.66 -20.18 4.22
#